data_AF-A0AAV2TBV4-F1
#
_entry.id   AF-A0AAV2TBV4-F1
#
_cell.length_a   1.000
_cell.length_b   1.000
_cell.length_c   1.000
_cell.angle_alpha   90.00
_cell.angle_beta   90.00
_cell.angle_gamma   90.00
#
_symmetry.space_group_name_H-M   'P 1'
#
loop_
_entity.id
_entity.type
_entity.pdbx_description
1 polymer ?
#
loop_
_entity_poly.entity_id
_entity_poly.type
_entity_poly.pdbx_seq_one_letter_code
_entity_poly.pdbx_strand_id
1 'polypeptide(L)'
;MYGVFNQWVFVTQRSWWRRLSNLQRLLIVTFFAAYSLGTAAYLIGVITDRFHTVKLQLESVKCKEHEQIQRVKYNVTITVDLGFWLSKETVFVSEKDHEGQKERIEFLSSFGQDGLHLWYSCFSESANARPLYFSALVLFVSGLCILLFSLPLGIFSREAMITTAIFGSMPATISLFFEYAATVAYEICVHLKQSVYCGGRPVKFLSNGRYFSVHVRTFGPSLHLCMLACIFCFLPMTVVGLYLLLLHRKRL
;
A
#
# COMPACT_ATOMS: atom_id res chain seq x y z
N MET A 1 -46.24 19.92 -26.29
CA MET A 1 -45.04 20.43 -25.59
C MET A 1 -43.87 19.53 -25.95
N TYR A 2 -43.20 19.83 -27.06
CA TYR A 2 -42.11 19.01 -27.60
C TYR A 2 -40.78 19.46 -26.99
N GLY A 3 -39.98 18.49 -26.53
CA GLY A 3 -38.54 18.51 -26.76
C GLY A 3 -37.63 19.03 -25.64
N VAL A 4 -37.67 18.43 -24.45
CA VAL A 4 -36.47 18.38 -23.58
C VAL A 4 -35.72 17.08 -23.91
N PHE A 5 -35.20 16.98 -25.14
CA PHE A 5 -34.16 16.01 -25.40
C PHE A 5 -32.90 16.53 -24.70
N ASN A 6 -32.62 15.96 -23.53
CA ASN A 6 -31.35 16.09 -22.82
C ASN A 6 -30.20 15.99 -23.83
N GLN A 7 -29.57 17.12 -24.14
CA GLN A 7 -28.35 17.13 -24.93
C GLN A 7 -27.29 16.44 -24.10
N TRP A 8 -26.91 15.24 -24.49
CA TRP A 8 -25.76 14.54 -23.93
C TRP A 8 -24.52 15.46 -24.00
N VAL A 9 -23.98 15.83 -22.84
CA VAL A 9 -22.95 16.84 -22.70
C VAL A 9 -21.59 16.14 -22.73
N PHE A 10 -21.17 15.69 -23.91
CA PHE A 10 -19.87 15.02 -24.03
C PHE A 10 -18.73 16.01 -23.82
N VAL A 11 -17.72 15.60 -23.06
CA VAL A 11 -16.43 16.31 -22.97
C VAL A 11 -15.75 16.37 -24.34
N THR A 12 -15.93 15.36 -25.20
CA THR A 12 -15.34 15.31 -26.54
C THR A 12 -16.16 16.04 -27.61
N GLN A 13 -17.27 16.69 -27.23
CA GLN A 13 -18.13 17.36 -28.20
C GLN A 13 -17.40 18.53 -28.89
N ARG A 14 -17.22 18.41 -30.21
CA ARG A 14 -16.42 19.36 -31.02
C ARG A 14 -16.95 20.81 -30.96
N SER A 15 -18.26 20.99 -30.81
CA SER A 15 -18.91 22.30 -30.70
C SER A 15 -18.59 23.00 -29.38
N TRP A 16 -18.55 22.26 -28.27
CA TRP A 16 -18.15 22.77 -26.96
C TRP A 16 -16.65 23.06 -26.92
N TRP A 17 -15.82 22.13 -27.42
CA TRP A 17 -14.37 22.29 -27.44
C TRP A 17 -13.94 23.57 -28.14
N ARG A 18 -14.60 23.94 -29.23
CA ARG A 18 -14.37 25.20 -29.96
C ARG A 18 -14.65 26.46 -29.15
N ARG A 19 -15.57 26.41 -28.17
CA ARG A 19 -15.94 27.56 -27.31
C ARG A 19 -14.94 27.81 -26.17
N LEU A 20 -14.09 26.84 -25.87
CA LEU A 20 -13.08 26.95 -24.82
C LEU A 20 -11.86 27.75 -25.29
N SER A 21 -11.30 28.53 -24.38
CA SER A 21 -9.98 29.16 -24.58
C SER A 21 -8.86 28.12 -24.64
N ASN A 22 -7.71 28.47 -25.22
CA ASN A 22 -6.54 27.58 -25.29
C ASN A 22 -6.09 27.11 -23.90
N LEU A 23 -6.11 28.00 -22.90
CA LEU A 23 -5.77 27.66 -21.52
C LEU A 23 -6.75 26.63 -20.93
N GLN A 24 -8.06 26.81 -21.12
CA GLN A 24 -9.06 25.86 -20.63
C GLN A 24 -8.93 24.49 -21.28
N ARG A 25 -8.66 24.44 -22.59
CA ARG A 25 -8.39 23.19 -23.30
C ARG A 25 -7.16 22.48 -22.73
N LEU A 26 -6.07 23.22 -22.49
CA LEU A 26 -4.87 22.68 -21.89
C LEU A 26 -5.16 22.10 -20.50
N LEU A 27 -5.83 22.86 -19.63
CA LEU A 27 -6.21 22.41 -18.29
C LEU A 27 -7.08 21.16 -18.31
N ILE A 28 -8.08 21.09 -19.20
CA ILE A 28 -8.92 19.90 -19.34
C ILE A 28 -8.09 18.70 -19.83
N VAL A 29 -7.23 18.89 -20.84
CA VAL A 29 -6.34 17.80 -21.30
C VAL A 29 -5.42 17.31 -20.18
N THR A 30 -4.81 18.23 -19.41
CA THR A 30 -3.98 17.89 -18.25
C THR A 30 -4.77 17.14 -17.19
N PHE A 31 -5.99 17.58 -16.90
CA PHE A 31 -6.90 16.90 -15.97
C PHE A 31 -7.18 15.46 -16.41
N PHE A 32 -7.55 15.25 -17.67
CA PHE A 32 -7.85 13.92 -18.21
C PHE A 32 -6.63 13.01 -18.29
N ALA A 33 -5.47 13.56 -18.64
CA ALA A 33 -4.21 12.82 -18.67
C ALA A 33 -3.83 12.36 -17.26
N ALA A 34 -3.86 13.27 -16.29
CA ALA A 34 -3.58 12.95 -14.89
C ALA A 34 -4.60 11.95 -14.32
N TYR A 35 -5.90 12.15 -14.57
CA TYR A 35 -6.95 11.21 -14.17
C TYR A 35 -6.70 9.80 -14.73
N SER A 36 -6.46 9.68 -16.05
CA SER A 36 -6.28 8.39 -16.72
C SER A 36 -5.01 7.69 -16.27
N LEU A 37 -3.88 8.41 -16.21
CA LEU A 37 -2.59 7.87 -15.77
C LEU A 37 -2.63 7.45 -14.30
N GLY A 38 -3.20 8.28 -13.43
CA GLY A 38 -3.32 7.99 -12.00
C GLY A 38 -4.23 6.78 -11.74
N THR A 39 -5.39 6.72 -12.40
CA THR A 39 -6.32 5.59 -12.29
C THR A 39 -5.68 4.30 -12.83
N ALA A 40 -4.98 4.35 -13.96
CA ALA A 40 -4.26 3.20 -14.49
C ALA A 40 -3.16 2.71 -13.55
N ALA A 41 -2.37 3.63 -12.96
CA ALA A 41 -1.34 3.29 -11.98
C ALA A 41 -1.95 2.62 -10.73
N TYR A 42 -3.09 3.11 -10.25
CA TYR A 42 -3.83 2.48 -9.16
C TYR A 42 -4.32 1.07 -9.53
N LEU A 43 -4.91 0.89 -10.72
CA LEU A 43 -5.32 -0.43 -11.21
C LEU A 43 -4.15 -1.40 -11.31
N ILE A 44 -2.99 -0.95 -11.82
CA ILE A 44 -1.76 -1.76 -11.86
C ILE A 44 -1.30 -2.11 -10.44
N GLY A 45 -1.38 -1.16 -9.50
CA GLY A 45 -1.10 -1.38 -8.09
C GLY A 45 -1.96 -2.51 -7.49
N VAL A 46 -3.26 -2.50 -7.77
CA VAL A 46 -4.22 -3.54 -7.36
C VAL A 46 -3.89 -4.89 -7.97
N ILE A 47 -3.57 -4.94 -9.26
CA ILE A 47 -3.28 -6.19 -9.97
C ILE A 47 -1.97 -6.81 -9.48
N THR A 48 -0.96 -5.97 -9.23
CA THR A 48 0.35 -6.42 -8.74
C THR A 48 0.29 -6.85 -7.27
N ASP A 49 -0.53 -6.17 -6.48
CA ASP A 49 -0.91 -6.52 -5.11
C ASP A 49 0.27 -6.76 -4.16
N ARG A 50 1.31 -5.92 -4.27
CA ARG A 50 2.49 -5.93 -3.40
C ARG A 50 2.69 -4.55 -2.79
N PHE A 51 1.85 -4.23 -1.82
CA PHE A 51 1.86 -2.96 -1.13
C PHE A 51 2.97 -2.90 -0.07
N HIS A 52 3.27 -4.03 0.58
CA HIS A 52 4.32 -4.14 1.60
C HIS A 52 5.20 -5.37 1.41
N THR A 53 6.45 -5.25 1.86
CA THR A 53 7.39 -6.35 1.90
C THR A 53 8.06 -6.38 3.28
N VAL A 54 7.65 -7.31 4.13
CA VAL A 54 8.24 -7.52 5.45
C VAL A 54 9.41 -8.47 5.30
N LYS A 55 10.61 -8.08 5.72
CA LYS A 55 11.76 -8.99 5.78
C LYS A 55 12.12 -9.29 7.23
N LEU A 56 12.11 -10.56 7.61
CA LEU A 56 12.59 -11.02 8.91
C LEU A 56 13.92 -11.73 8.67
N GLN A 57 15.00 -11.17 9.21
CA GLN A 57 16.31 -11.81 9.23
C GLN A 57 16.52 -12.47 10.58
N LEU A 58 17.00 -13.72 10.60
CA LEU A 58 17.18 -14.46 11.84
C LEU A 58 18.58 -14.21 12.46
N GLU A 59 18.61 -13.88 13.76
CA GLU A 59 19.84 -13.77 14.56
C GLU A 59 19.66 -14.55 15.88
N SER A 60 20.40 -15.62 16.20
CA SER A 60 20.32 -16.13 17.59
C SER A 60 21.18 -15.30 18.53
N VAL A 61 20.78 -15.24 19.80
CA VAL A 61 21.69 -14.88 20.88
C VAL A 61 21.72 -16.02 21.87
N LYS A 62 22.93 -16.54 22.14
CA LYS A 62 23.16 -17.41 23.29
C LYS A 62 23.39 -16.55 24.53
N CYS A 63 22.57 -16.73 25.55
CA CYS A 63 22.90 -16.27 26.91
C CYS A 63 23.80 -17.33 27.55
N LYS A 64 25.06 -16.97 27.82
CA LYS A 64 25.88 -17.78 28.75
C LYS A 64 25.36 -17.57 30.17
N GLU A 65 25.49 -18.59 31.02
CA GLU A 65 25.18 -18.53 32.46
C GLU A 65 25.86 -17.36 33.18
N HIS A 66 26.87 -16.72 32.57
CA HIS A 66 27.53 -15.51 33.05
C HIS A 66 27.51 -14.44 31.94
N GLU A 67 26.43 -13.65 31.91
CA GLU A 67 26.22 -12.29 31.35
C GLU A 67 26.57 -11.97 29.88
N GLN A 68 27.33 -12.78 29.15
CA GLN A 68 27.69 -12.49 27.76
C GLN A 68 26.65 -13.01 26.77
N ILE A 69 25.99 -12.06 26.11
CA ILE A 69 25.10 -12.19 24.96
C ILE A 69 25.97 -12.43 23.72
N GLN A 70 26.07 -13.68 23.23
CA GLN A 70 26.75 -13.96 21.96
C GLN A 70 25.75 -13.97 20.81
N ARG A 71 25.84 -12.99 19.91
CA ARG A 71 25.01 -12.89 18.68
C ARG A 71 25.58 -13.78 17.58
N VAL A 72 24.78 -14.70 17.05
CA VAL A 72 25.11 -15.54 15.88
C VAL A 72 24.12 -15.21 14.77
N LYS A 73 24.62 -14.68 13.65
CA LYS A 73 23.78 -14.36 12.48
C LYS A 73 23.54 -15.63 11.66
N TYR A 74 22.28 -15.92 11.38
CA TYR A 74 21.92 -16.95 10.41
C TYR A 74 21.50 -16.29 9.10
N ASN A 75 21.90 -16.87 7.97
CA ASN A 75 21.48 -16.36 6.67
C ASN A 75 20.08 -16.87 6.29
N VAL A 76 19.10 -16.71 7.17
CA VAL A 76 17.69 -16.99 6.89
C VAL A 76 16.96 -15.66 6.79
N THR A 77 16.36 -15.40 5.64
CA THR A 77 15.53 -14.23 5.38
C THR A 77 14.14 -14.69 5.00
N ILE A 78 13.16 -14.38 5.83
CA ILE A 78 11.75 -14.55 5.51
C ILE A 78 11.30 -13.26 4.86
N THR A 79 10.67 -13.32 3.70
CA THR A 79 10.06 -12.19 3.02
C THR A 79 8.57 -12.45 2.87
N VAL A 80 7.74 -11.60 3.48
CA VAL A 80 6.29 -11.64 3.35
C VAL A 80 5.86 -10.42 2.55
N ASP A 81 5.36 -10.66 1.35
CA ASP A 81 4.73 -9.63 0.52
C ASP A 81 3.24 -9.58 0.86
N LEU A 82 2.74 -8.41 1.23
CA LEU A 82 1.34 -8.18 1.55
C LEU A 82 0.72 -7.25 0.50
N GLY A 83 -0.40 -7.70 -0.05
CA GLY A 83 -1.32 -6.91 -0.84
C GLY A 83 -2.67 -6.75 -0.15
N PHE A 84 -3.59 -6.09 -0.84
CA PHE A 84 -4.99 -5.95 -0.42
C PHE A 84 -5.76 -7.28 -0.51
N TRP A 85 -5.39 -8.15 -1.45
CA TRP A 85 -6.10 -9.39 -1.75
C TRP A 85 -5.30 -10.64 -1.45
N LEU A 86 -3.98 -10.57 -1.65
CA LEU A 86 -3.05 -11.69 -1.59
C LEU A 86 -1.95 -11.41 -0.58
N SER A 87 -1.59 -12.44 0.18
CA SER A 87 -0.33 -12.50 0.93
C SER A 87 0.55 -13.56 0.26
N LYS A 88 1.81 -13.23 0.00
CA LYS A 88 2.79 -14.16 -0.54
C LYS A 88 3.99 -14.26 0.38
N GLU A 89 4.28 -15.49 0.79
CA GLU A 89 5.39 -15.79 1.69
C GLU A 89 6.53 -16.45 0.94
N THR A 90 7.74 -16.02 1.23
CA THR A 90 8.96 -16.59 0.65
C THR A 90 10.02 -16.72 1.74
N VAL A 91 10.56 -17.92 1.94
CA VAL A 91 11.64 -18.18 2.88
C VAL A 91 12.92 -18.42 2.08
N PHE A 92 13.92 -17.57 2.27
CA PHE A 92 15.23 -17.70 1.65
C PHE A 92 16.25 -18.13 2.69
N VAL A 93 16.94 -19.24 2.43
CA VAL A 93 18.07 -19.73 3.22
C VAL A 93 19.31 -19.61 2.34
N SER A 94 20.29 -18.77 2.70
CA SER A 94 21.53 -18.65 1.94
C SER A 94 22.49 -19.76 2.35
N GLU A 95 22.80 -20.65 1.41
CA GLU A 95 23.88 -21.62 1.52
C GLU A 95 25.22 -20.91 1.27
N LYS A 96 25.95 -20.65 2.35
CA LYS A 96 27.41 -20.55 2.26
C LYS A 96 27.98 -21.50 3.31
N ASP A 97 28.87 -22.37 2.83
CA ASP A 97 29.68 -23.39 3.52
C ASP A 97 29.15 -24.83 3.52
N HIS A 98 30.06 -25.70 3.03
CA HIS A 98 29.94 -27.13 2.76
C HIS A 98 30.05 -28.00 4.03
N GLU A 99 29.49 -29.21 3.92
CA GLU A 99 29.46 -30.35 4.87
C GLU A 99 28.49 -30.25 6.07
N GLY A 100 27.57 -31.22 6.19
CA GLY A 100 26.51 -31.28 7.22
C GLY A 100 25.12 -30.74 6.82
N GLN A 101 24.85 -30.63 5.50
CA GLN A 101 23.73 -29.86 4.92
C GLN A 101 22.32 -30.23 5.41
N LYS A 102 21.95 -31.51 5.57
CA LYS A 102 20.53 -31.87 5.77
C LYS A 102 19.98 -31.41 7.12
N GLU A 103 20.68 -31.75 8.21
CA GLU A 103 20.28 -31.35 9.56
C GLU A 103 20.36 -29.83 9.74
N ARG A 104 21.35 -29.16 9.13
CA ARG A 104 21.49 -27.70 9.18
C ARG A 104 20.38 -26.99 8.38
N ILE A 105 19.96 -27.52 7.24
CA ILE A 105 18.86 -26.98 6.44
C ILE A 105 17.51 -27.20 7.13
N GLU A 106 17.27 -28.40 7.67
CA GLU A 106 16.06 -28.70 8.46
C GLU A 106 15.99 -27.83 9.72
N PHE A 107 17.14 -27.64 10.37
CA PHE A 107 17.30 -26.70 11.45
C PHE A 107 16.91 -25.30 10.97
N LEU A 108 17.59 -24.72 9.96
CA LEU A 108 17.32 -23.36 9.45
C LEU A 108 15.90 -23.16 8.92
N SER A 109 15.27 -24.18 8.33
CA SER A 109 13.90 -24.12 7.83
C SER A 109 12.88 -24.08 8.97
N SER A 110 13.11 -24.81 10.08
CA SER A 110 12.28 -24.73 11.28
C SER A 110 12.23 -23.31 11.86
N PHE A 111 13.31 -22.53 11.77
CA PHE A 111 13.29 -21.11 12.17
C PHE A 111 12.56 -20.22 11.17
N GLY A 112 12.60 -20.56 9.89
CA GLY A 112 11.75 -19.93 8.89
C GLY A 112 10.29 -20.03 9.32
N GLN A 113 9.87 -21.20 9.82
CA GLN A 113 8.54 -21.43 10.34
C GLN A 113 8.25 -20.66 11.63
N ASP A 114 9.20 -20.60 12.58
CA ASP A 114 9.04 -19.79 13.80
C ASP A 114 8.83 -18.30 13.49
N GLY A 115 9.58 -17.76 12.53
CA GLY A 115 9.45 -16.36 12.11
C GLY A 115 8.16 -16.09 11.34
N LEU A 116 7.70 -17.04 10.53
CA LEU A 116 6.37 -16.99 9.92
C LEU A 116 5.27 -17.04 10.98
N HIS A 117 5.40 -17.91 11.99
CA HIS A 117 4.44 -17.98 13.08
C HIS A 117 4.36 -16.67 13.87
N LEU A 118 5.50 -16.03 14.15
CA LEU A 118 5.54 -14.69 14.75
C LEU A 118 4.78 -13.67 13.91
N TRP A 119 5.05 -13.65 12.61
CA TRP A 119 4.36 -12.78 11.68
C TRP A 119 2.85 -13.01 11.72
N TYR A 120 2.40 -14.27 11.60
CA TYR A 120 0.98 -14.62 11.64
C TYR A 120 0.31 -14.28 12.97
N SER A 121 0.99 -14.50 14.11
CA SER A 121 0.47 -14.09 15.41
C SER A 121 0.25 -12.57 15.46
N CYS A 122 1.17 -11.79 14.91
CA CYS A 122 1.01 -10.33 14.85
C CYS A 122 0.00 -9.86 13.80
N PHE A 123 -0.08 -10.55 12.67
CA PHE A 123 -1.08 -10.28 11.64
C PHE A 123 -2.51 -10.54 12.16
N SER A 124 -2.70 -11.63 12.91
CA SER A 124 -4.00 -12.05 13.45
C SER A 124 -4.41 -11.27 14.70
N GLU A 125 -3.47 -11.03 15.64
CA GLU A 125 -3.76 -10.51 16.98
C GLU A 125 -3.49 -9.01 17.15
N SER A 126 -2.89 -8.33 16.17
CA SER A 126 -2.68 -6.88 16.29
C SER A 126 -4.01 -6.13 16.28
N ALA A 127 -4.44 -5.70 17.46
CA ALA A 127 -5.69 -4.98 17.69
C ALA A 127 -5.79 -3.68 16.87
N ASN A 128 -4.66 -3.05 16.56
CA ASN A 128 -4.62 -1.79 15.82
C ASN A 128 -4.38 -1.98 14.32
N ALA A 129 -3.57 -2.95 13.91
CA ALA A 129 -3.19 -3.09 12.51
C ALA A 129 -4.34 -3.62 11.64
N ARG A 130 -5.14 -4.56 12.16
CA ARG A 130 -6.25 -5.16 11.43
C ARG A 130 -7.37 -4.16 11.07
N PRO A 131 -7.90 -3.33 11.98
CA PRO A 131 -8.91 -2.33 11.61
C PRO A 131 -8.35 -1.23 10.69
N LEU A 132 -7.07 -0.84 10.85
CA LEU A 132 -6.41 0.11 9.95
C LEU A 132 -6.30 -0.46 8.53
N TYR A 133 -5.90 -1.71 8.40
CA TYR A 133 -5.84 -2.41 7.11
C TYR A 133 -7.22 -2.52 6.44
N PHE A 134 -8.27 -2.91 7.19
CA PHE A 134 -9.62 -2.94 6.62
C PHE A 134 -10.14 -1.54 6.22
N SER A 135 -9.81 -0.51 7.00
CA SER A 135 -10.14 0.88 6.64
C SER A 135 -9.42 1.30 5.36
N ALA A 136 -8.15 0.94 5.23
CA ALA A 136 -7.38 1.17 4.00
C ALA A 136 -8.04 0.49 2.80
N LEU A 137 -8.38 -0.79 2.91
CA LEU A 137 -9.05 -1.54 1.84
C LEU A 137 -10.38 -0.88 1.43
N VAL A 138 -11.24 -0.54 2.39
CA VAL A 138 -12.55 0.07 2.11
C VAL A 138 -12.39 1.43 1.43
N LEU A 139 -11.49 2.28 1.93
CA LEU A 139 -11.22 3.59 1.35
C LEU A 139 -10.60 3.48 -0.05
N PHE A 140 -9.71 2.51 -0.25
CA PHE A 140 -9.07 2.27 -1.53
C PHE A 140 -10.08 1.81 -2.58
N VAL A 141 -10.89 0.78 -2.26
CA VAL A 141 -11.90 0.23 -3.16
C VAL A 141 -12.99 1.26 -3.46
N SER A 142 -13.52 1.93 -2.42
CA SER A 142 -14.54 2.97 -2.62
C SER A 142 -14.03 4.13 -3.47
N GLY A 143 -12.81 4.61 -3.21
CA GLY A 143 -12.18 5.66 -4.00
C GLY A 143 -11.95 5.26 -5.46
N LEU A 144 -11.45 4.04 -5.70
CA LEU A 144 -11.26 3.51 -7.04
C LEU A 144 -12.59 3.32 -7.79
N CYS A 145 -13.64 2.84 -7.12
CA CYS A 145 -14.98 2.74 -7.69
C CYS A 145 -15.54 4.12 -8.08
N ILE A 146 -15.39 5.13 -7.22
CA ILE A 146 -15.83 6.50 -7.51
C ILE A 146 -15.04 7.08 -8.68
N LEU A 147 -13.71 6.86 -8.72
CA LEU A 147 -12.87 7.26 -9.86
C LEU A 147 -13.41 6.63 -11.14
N LEU A 148 -13.53 5.31 -11.21
CA LEU A 148 -14.03 4.61 -12.40
C LEU A 148 -15.43 5.08 -12.81
N PHE A 149 -16.30 5.38 -11.84
CA PHE A 149 -17.65 5.90 -12.08
C PHE A 149 -17.67 7.36 -12.55
N SER A 150 -16.60 8.13 -12.34
CA SER A 150 -16.52 9.52 -12.83
C SER A 150 -16.52 9.61 -14.36
N LEU A 151 -15.97 8.61 -15.06
CA LEU A 151 -15.93 8.56 -16.52
C LEU A 151 -17.31 8.54 -17.18
N PRO A 152 -18.22 7.61 -16.85
CA PRO A 152 -19.56 7.59 -17.43
C PRO A 152 -20.38 8.84 -17.04
N LEU A 153 -20.11 9.46 -15.88
CA LEU A 153 -20.74 10.73 -15.51
C LEU A 153 -20.38 11.88 -16.45
N GLY A 154 -19.21 11.83 -17.10
CA GLY A 154 -18.79 12.80 -18.11
C GLY A 154 -19.66 12.84 -19.36
N ILE A 155 -20.54 11.86 -19.56
CA ILE A 155 -21.55 11.84 -20.63
C ILE A 155 -22.74 12.74 -20.27
N PHE A 156 -23.07 12.82 -18.98
CA PHE A 156 -24.23 13.55 -18.46
C PHE A 156 -23.88 14.95 -17.96
N SER A 157 -22.79 15.08 -17.20
CA SER A 157 -22.36 16.34 -16.60
C SER A 157 -20.84 16.37 -16.39
N ARG A 158 -20.19 17.38 -16.99
CA ARG A 158 -18.75 17.61 -16.84
C ARG A 158 -18.38 18.01 -15.43
N GLU A 159 -19.23 18.81 -14.78
CA GLU A 159 -19.07 19.21 -13.38
C GLU A 159 -19.13 17.99 -12.45
N ALA A 160 -20.09 17.10 -12.69
CA ALA A 160 -20.23 15.88 -11.90
C ALA A 160 -19.00 14.96 -12.07
N MET A 161 -18.48 14.81 -13.30
CA MET A 161 -17.26 14.06 -13.56
C MET A 161 -16.06 14.64 -12.79
N ILE A 162 -15.79 15.94 -12.89
CA ILE A 162 -14.63 16.55 -12.22
C ILE A 162 -14.76 16.41 -10.70
N THR A 163 -15.94 16.68 -10.17
CA THR A 163 -16.22 16.60 -8.75
C THR A 163 -16.03 15.17 -8.23
N THR A 164 -16.63 14.19 -8.89
CA THR A 164 -16.48 12.77 -8.50
C THR A 164 -15.06 12.26 -8.66
N ALA A 165 -14.32 12.66 -9.69
CA ALA A 165 -12.91 12.30 -9.82
C ALA A 165 -12.05 12.83 -8.66
N ILE A 166 -12.29 14.07 -8.21
CA ILE A 166 -11.62 14.64 -7.03
C ILE A 166 -12.02 13.88 -5.76
N PHE A 167 -13.31 13.65 -5.55
CA PHE A 167 -13.80 12.94 -4.37
C PHE A 167 -13.43 11.45 -4.36
N GLY A 168 -13.17 10.85 -5.52
CA GLY A 168 -12.68 9.47 -5.63
C GLY A 168 -11.19 9.34 -5.35
N SER A 169 -10.37 10.31 -5.78
CA SER A 169 -8.93 10.28 -5.52
C SER A 169 -8.59 10.47 -4.05
N MET A 170 -9.34 11.31 -3.32
CA MET A 170 -9.09 11.57 -1.89
C MET A 170 -9.10 10.31 -1.00
N PRO A 171 -10.18 9.50 -0.92
CA PRO A 171 -10.19 8.28 -0.12
C PRO A 171 -9.15 7.26 -0.61
N ALA A 172 -8.90 7.19 -1.91
CA ALA A 172 -7.87 6.32 -2.50
C ALA A 172 -6.43 6.76 -2.14
N THR A 173 -6.21 8.04 -1.84
CA THR A 173 -4.93 8.53 -1.30
C THR A 173 -4.87 8.33 0.21
N ILE A 174 -5.96 8.61 0.93
CA ILE A 174 -6.04 8.41 2.39
C ILE A 174 -5.82 6.94 2.76
N SER A 175 -6.32 5.99 1.95
CA SER A 175 -6.09 4.57 2.18
C SER A 175 -4.60 4.21 2.26
N LEU A 176 -3.72 4.88 1.48
CA LEU A 176 -2.27 4.63 1.53
C LEU A 176 -1.67 5.01 2.90
N PHE A 177 -2.24 6.03 3.56
CA PHE A 177 -1.84 6.42 4.91
C PHE A 177 -2.27 5.39 5.96
N PHE A 178 -3.51 4.90 5.87
CA PHE A 178 -4.01 3.83 6.75
C PHE A 178 -3.21 2.54 6.58
N GLU A 179 -2.86 2.22 5.34
CA GLU A 179 -2.06 1.05 5.01
C GLU A 179 -0.63 1.17 5.58
N TYR A 180 -0.02 2.35 5.45
CA TYR A 180 1.27 2.64 6.09
C TYR A 180 1.18 2.52 7.61
N ALA A 181 0.13 3.07 8.23
CA ALA A 181 -0.09 2.97 9.67
C ALA A 181 -0.31 1.52 10.14
N ALA A 182 -1.06 0.70 9.38
CA ALA A 182 -1.22 -0.72 9.65
C ALA A 182 0.13 -1.46 9.64
N THR A 183 0.98 -1.13 8.66
CA THR A 183 2.34 -1.70 8.55
C THR A 183 3.20 -1.37 9.76
N VAL A 184 3.21 -0.10 10.19
CA VAL A 184 3.93 0.32 11.41
C VAL A 184 3.39 -0.41 12.64
N ALA A 185 2.07 -0.60 12.74
CA ALA A 185 1.47 -1.35 13.84
C ALA A 185 1.85 -2.84 13.83
N TYR A 186 1.96 -3.48 12.66
CA TYR A 186 2.50 -4.84 12.54
C TYR A 186 3.97 -4.90 12.95
N GLU A 187 4.80 -3.97 12.50
CA GLU A 187 6.21 -3.86 12.88
C GLU A 187 6.38 -3.74 14.40
N ILE A 188 5.61 -2.86 15.03
CA ILE A 188 5.60 -2.68 16.48
C ILE A 188 5.19 -3.99 17.18
N CYS A 189 4.14 -4.67 16.69
CA CYS A 189 3.73 -5.96 17.26
C CYS A 189 4.86 -6.98 17.20
N VAL A 190 5.50 -7.13 16.04
CA VAL A 190 6.60 -8.09 15.86
C VAL A 190 7.73 -7.76 16.83
N HIS A 191 8.10 -6.49 16.95
CA HIS A 191 9.10 -6.05 17.92
C HIS A 191 8.68 -6.24 19.39
N LEU A 192 7.39 -6.14 19.74
CA LEU A 192 6.93 -6.29 21.12
C LEU A 192 6.79 -7.75 21.55
N LYS A 193 6.21 -8.59 20.68
CA LYS A 193 6.02 -10.02 20.95
C LYS A 193 7.33 -10.79 21.04
N GLN A 194 8.39 -10.24 20.48
CA GLN A 194 9.73 -10.67 20.78
C GLN A 194 10.13 -10.25 22.23
N SER A 195 9.48 -10.52 23.38
CA SER A 195 10.05 -10.10 24.72
C SER A 195 9.83 -10.95 25.99
N VAL A 196 10.90 -11.19 26.79
CA VAL A 196 10.97 -11.71 28.21
C VAL A 196 12.26 -11.27 28.97
N TYR A 197 12.19 -11.10 30.30
CA TYR A 197 13.23 -10.60 31.21
C TYR A 197 14.41 -11.56 31.53
N CYS A 198 15.66 -11.08 31.51
CA CYS A 198 16.88 -11.72 32.06
C CYS A 198 17.41 -10.94 33.28
N GLY A 199 17.66 -11.62 34.41
CA GLY A 199 18.22 -10.99 35.62
C GLY A 199 17.35 -9.84 36.18
N GLY A 200 16.03 -9.89 35.99
CA GLY A 200 15.11 -8.82 36.38
C GLY A 200 15.01 -7.65 35.39
N ARG A 201 15.66 -7.70 34.22
CA ARG A 201 15.56 -6.67 33.16
C ARG A 201 14.94 -7.23 31.88
N PRO A 202 14.03 -6.50 31.19
CA PRO A 202 13.35 -7.01 29.99
C PRO A 202 14.35 -7.23 28.84
N VAL A 203 14.35 -8.41 28.24
CA VAL A 203 15.13 -8.77 27.05
C VAL A 203 14.15 -9.27 25.97
N LYS A 204 14.50 -9.26 24.69
CA LYS A 204 13.53 -9.47 23.60
C LYS A 204 13.58 -10.87 22.94
N PHE A 205 12.65 -11.83 23.16
CA PHE A 205 12.65 -13.20 22.58
C PHE A 205 11.35 -13.72 21.94
N LEU A 206 11.48 -14.64 20.96
CA LEU A 206 10.48 -15.62 20.52
C LEU A 206 11.10 -17.05 20.54
N SER A 207 10.27 -18.09 20.71
CA SER A 207 10.51 -19.56 20.61
C SER A 207 11.97 -20.08 20.61
N ASN A 208 12.31 -20.96 21.56
CA ASN A 208 13.58 -21.70 21.62
C ASN A 208 14.88 -20.87 21.73
N GLY A 209 14.82 -19.65 22.29
CA GLY A 209 16.04 -18.87 22.61
C GLY A 209 16.72 -18.25 21.38
N ARG A 210 15.94 -17.79 20.39
CA ARG A 210 16.45 -17.24 19.11
C ARG A 210 15.79 -15.87 18.80
N TYR A 211 16.50 -14.96 18.11
CA TYR A 211 16.01 -13.61 17.79
C TYR A 211 15.80 -13.45 16.28
N PHE A 212 14.98 -12.49 15.89
CA PHE A 212 14.86 -12.06 14.50
C PHE A 212 15.17 -10.56 14.45
N SER A 213 16.19 -10.18 13.68
CA SER A 213 16.31 -8.82 13.18
C SER A 213 15.18 -8.56 12.19
N VAL A 214 14.21 -7.75 12.61
CA VAL A 214 13.09 -7.36 11.76
C VAL A 214 13.54 -6.21 10.89
N HIS A 215 13.53 -6.43 9.57
CA HIS A 215 13.73 -5.38 8.58
C HIS A 215 12.45 -5.22 7.78
N VAL A 216 11.55 -4.35 8.25
CA VAL A 216 10.35 -4.04 7.50
C VAL A 216 10.70 -3.11 6.35
N ARG A 217 10.56 -3.57 5.10
CA ARG A 217 10.52 -2.65 3.97
C ARG A 217 9.09 -2.22 3.79
N THR A 218 8.76 -1.08 4.38
CA THR A 218 7.40 -0.53 4.40
C THR A 218 6.86 -0.18 3.02
N PHE A 219 7.69 -0.24 1.97
CA PHE A 219 7.27 0.09 0.62
C PHE A 219 7.49 -1.06 -0.36
N GLY A 220 6.40 -1.71 -0.73
CA GLY A 220 6.33 -2.58 -1.89
C GLY A 220 6.20 -1.77 -3.21
N PRO A 221 6.42 -2.42 -4.35
CA PRO A 221 6.36 -1.76 -5.67
C PRO A 221 4.97 -1.18 -5.97
N SER A 222 3.89 -1.81 -5.52
CA SER A 222 2.52 -1.31 -5.72
C SER A 222 2.27 -0.03 -4.93
N LEU A 223 2.73 0.04 -3.67
CA LEU A 223 2.62 1.25 -2.85
C LEU A 223 3.45 2.39 -3.44
N HIS A 224 4.67 2.13 -3.91
CA HIS A 224 5.48 3.14 -4.61
C HIS A 224 4.76 3.70 -5.84
N LEU A 225 4.19 2.82 -6.67
CA LEU A 225 3.45 3.24 -7.85
C LEU A 225 2.23 4.11 -7.49
N CYS A 226 1.44 3.70 -6.50
CA CYS A 226 0.27 4.45 -6.03
C CYS A 226 0.66 5.80 -5.40
N MET A 227 1.78 5.87 -4.67
CA MET A 227 2.32 7.13 -4.12
C MET A 227 2.77 8.09 -5.22
N LEU A 228 3.47 7.59 -6.23
CA LEU A 228 3.84 8.40 -7.40
C LEU A 228 2.59 8.91 -8.13
N ALA A 229 1.59 8.06 -8.31
CA ALA A 229 0.31 8.45 -8.90
C ALA A 229 -0.41 9.53 -8.06
N CYS A 230 -0.38 9.45 -6.73
CA CYS A 230 -0.93 10.50 -5.87
C CYS A 230 -0.26 11.85 -6.13
N ILE A 231 1.08 11.88 -6.11
CA ILE A 231 1.86 13.11 -6.17
C ILE A 231 1.83 13.72 -7.57
N PHE A 232 2.04 12.91 -8.61
CA PHE A 232 2.23 13.39 -9.98
C PHE A 232 0.95 13.39 -10.82
N CYS A 233 -0.10 12.67 -10.40
CA CYS A 233 -1.36 12.62 -11.13
C CYS A 233 -2.50 13.24 -10.31
N PHE A 234 -2.86 12.65 -9.17
CA PHE A 234 -4.06 13.06 -8.45
C PHE A 234 -3.98 14.44 -7.83
N LEU A 235 -2.83 14.84 -7.26
CA LEU A 235 -2.68 16.17 -6.69
C LEU A 235 -2.79 17.28 -7.77
N PRO A 236 -2.07 17.20 -8.92
CA PRO A 236 -2.30 18.10 -10.05
C PRO A 236 -3.73 18.06 -10.58
N MET A 237 -4.33 16.87 -10.70
CA MET A 237 -5.73 16.71 -11.12
C MET A 237 -6.69 17.45 -10.19
N THR A 238 -6.49 17.35 -8.86
CA THR A 238 -7.32 18.04 -7.88
C THR A 238 -7.16 19.55 -7.96
N VAL A 239 -5.93 20.06 -8.08
CA VAL A 239 -5.67 21.50 -8.22
C VAL A 239 -6.32 22.05 -9.50
N VAL A 240 -6.10 21.37 -10.63
CA VAL A 240 -6.67 21.78 -11.93
C VAL A 240 -8.20 21.65 -11.92
N GLY A 241 -8.74 20.58 -11.35
CA GLY A 241 -10.18 20.35 -11.24
C GLY A 241 -10.86 21.41 -10.39
N LEU A 242 -10.31 21.76 -9.23
CA LEU A 242 -10.82 22.85 -8.40
C LEU A 242 -10.74 24.20 -9.11
N TYR A 243 -9.63 24.48 -9.81
CA TYR A 243 -9.49 25.69 -10.61
C TYR A 243 -10.59 25.79 -11.69
N LEU A 244 -10.84 24.70 -12.42
CA LEU A 244 -11.87 24.60 -13.43
C LEU A 244 -13.27 24.81 -12.83
N LEU A 245 -13.57 24.17 -11.70
CA LEU A 245 -14.86 24.28 -11.00
C LEU A 245 -15.14 25.68 -10.44
N LEU A 246 -14.14 26.34 -9.86
CA LEU A 246 -14.33 27.62 -9.16
C LEU A 246 -14.33 28.81 -10.11
N LEU A 247 -13.42 28.85 -11.09
CA LEU A 247 -13.22 30.04 -11.93
C LEU A 247 -13.92 29.94 -13.29
N HIS A 248 -14.27 28.73 -13.73
CA HIS A 248 -14.79 28.50 -15.09
C HIS A 248 -16.07 27.67 -15.17
N ARG A 249 -16.81 27.55 -14.06
CA ARG A 249 -18.07 26.78 -13.96
C ARG A 249 -19.06 27.03 -15.09
N LYS A 250 -19.27 28.30 -15.49
CA LYS A 250 -20.25 28.68 -16.53
C LYS A 250 -19.92 28.15 -17.94
N ARG A 251 -18.70 27.67 -18.17
CA ARG A 251 -18.24 27.15 -19.48
C ARG A 251 -17.97 25.65 -19.48
N LEU A 252 -18.09 24.99 -18.32
CA LEU A 252 -18.10 23.53 -18.17
C LEU A 252 -19.50 22.98 -18.46
#